data_AF-A0A3A0BNV3-F1
#
_entry.id   AF-A0A3A0BNV3-F1
#
_cell.length_a   1.000
_cell.length_b   1.000
_cell.length_c   1.000
_cell.angle_alpha   90.00
_cell.angle_beta   90.00
_cell.angle_gamma   90.00
#
_symmetry.space_group_name_H-M   'P 1'
#
loop_
_entity.id
_entity.type
_entity.pdbx_description
1 polymer ?
#
loop_
_entity_poly.entity_id
_entity_poly.type
_entity_poly.pdbx_seq_one_letter_code
_entity_poly.pdbx_strand_id
1 'polypeptide(L)'
;MRTFEIGTGSDYAPVDITIASVFGAGTMTLRTVAGDHPNISSSDFNATKSINRHWIMSASGLSITTYDATFHFANNDIDVGVNANALNVGRFAGGSWTYLTTGVRTTTSTQAVALGNFGQFQVAEFNTPDLIADAGVDKTICSGASTVIGGAPTASGGTSPYTYSWTPIDGLDDANLANPTASPTSTTTYTVTVTDDNNNTDIDEVVVTVNATPVANAGADL
;
A
#
# COMPACT_ATOMS: atom_id res chain seq x y z
N MET A 1 22.12 -10.22 15.65
CA MET A 1 21.78 -8.80 15.43
C MET A 1 22.89 -7.92 16.01
N ARG A 2 23.35 -6.94 15.23
CA ARG A 2 24.26 -5.87 15.67
C ARG A 2 23.60 -4.54 15.32
N THR A 3 23.49 -3.64 16.29
CA THR A 3 22.99 -2.28 16.08
C THR A 3 24.19 -1.37 15.80
N PHE A 4 24.09 -0.63 14.71
CA PHE A 4 25.04 0.40 14.35
C PHE A 4 24.42 1.74 14.70
N GLU A 5 24.95 2.34 15.77
CA GLU A 5 24.58 3.66 16.26
C GLU A 5 25.05 4.73 15.26
N ILE A 6 24.22 5.00 14.26
CA ILE A 6 24.50 6.02 13.23
C ILE A 6 23.40 7.07 13.21
N GLY A 7 23.70 8.22 12.61
CA GLY A 7 22.83 9.37 12.61
C GLY A 7 23.47 10.55 11.88
N THR A 8 22.77 11.67 11.89
CA THR A 8 23.34 12.99 11.60
C THR A 8 23.78 13.65 12.91
N GLY A 9 24.32 14.88 12.84
CA GLY A 9 24.63 15.63 14.05
C GLY A 9 23.39 15.97 14.91
N SER A 10 22.20 15.89 14.34
CA SER A 10 20.92 16.23 14.96
C SER A 10 20.00 15.03 15.22
N ASP A 11 20.12 13.94 14.46
CA ASP A 11 19.12 12.88 14.44
C ASP A 11 19.78 11.50 14.54
N TYR A 12 19.30 10.71 15.48
CA TYR A 12 19.69 9.32 15.65
C TYR A 12 18.86 8.43 14.72
N ALA A 13 19.52 7.63 13.88
CA ALA A 13 18.91 6.81 12.83
C ALA A 13 19.66 5.48 12.68
N PRO A 14 19.62 4.62 13.71
CA PRO A 14 20.43 3.41 13.74
C PRO A 14 20.06 2.44 12.62
N VAL A 15 20.95 1.50 12.36
CA VAL A 15 20.64 0.34 11.49
C VAL A 15 20.96 -0.93 12.25
N ASP A 16 19.98 -1.82 12.34
CA ASP A 16 20.20 -3.17 12.85
C ASP A 16 20.56 -4.09 11.69
N ILE A 17 21.66 -4.82 11.84
CA ILE A 17 22.09 -5.80 10.85
C ILE A 17 22.10 -7.18 11.48
N THR A 18 21.41 -8.12 10.84
CA THR A 18 21.45 -9.54 11.20
C THR A 18 22.11 -10.30 10.07
N ILE A 19 23.33 -10.79 10.32
CA ILE A 19 24.11 -11.55 9.35
C ILE A 19 23.98 -13.03 9.67
N ALA A 20 23.58 -13.84 8.69
CA ALA A 20 23.45 -15.29 8.87
C ALA A 20 24.82 -15.97 8.97
N SER A 21 25.79 -15.57 8.14
CA SER A 21 27.17 -16.07 8.17
C SER A 21 28.16 -15.02 7.65
N VAL A 22 29.33 -14.96 8.28
CA VAL A 22 30.45 -14.10 7.87
C VAL A 22 31.66 -14.98 7.60
N PHE A 23 32.33 -14.75 6.48
CA PHE A 23 33.59 -15.38 6.14
C PHE A 23 34.68 -14.32 5.95
N GLY A 24 35.88 -14.62 6.45
CA GLY A 24 37.03 -13.73 6.36
C GLY A 24 37.02 -12.58 7.36
N ALA A 25 38.20 -11.98 7.56
CA ALA A 25 38.36 -10.77 8.35
C ALA A 25 38.20 -9.55 7.42
N GLY A 26 37.55 -8.50 7.92
CA GLY A 26 37.35 -7.29 7.14
C GLY A 26 36.61 -6.21 7.91
N THR A 27 36.16 -5.21 7.17
CA THR A 27 35.46 -4.05 7.72
C THR A 27 34.11 -3.89 7.04
N MET A 28 33.15 -3.39 7.82
CA MET A 28 31.88 -2.89 7.31
C MET A 28 31.77 -1.44 7.75
N THR A 29 31.34 -0.58 6.84
CA THR A 29 31.14 0.85 7.08
C THR A 29 29.70 1.19 6.80
N LEU A 30 29.09 1.91 7.73
CA LEU A 30 27.73 2.41 7.64
C LEU A 30 27.75 3.92 7.84
N ARG A 31 26.99 4.64 7.03
CA ARG A 31 26.69 6.05 7.25
C ARG A 31 25.28 6.37 6.78
N THR A 32 24.74 7.48 7.28
CA THR A 32 23.49 8.07 6.83
C THR A 32 23.71 9.49 6.35
N VAL A 33 22.86 9.95 5.44
CA VAL A 33 22.84 11.31 4.90
C VAL A 33 21.40 11.80 4.96
N ALA A 34 21.19 13.03 5.44
CA ALA A 34 19.88 13.67 5.45
C ALA A 34 19.43 14.03 4.04
N GLY A 35 18.11 13.97 3.81
CA GLY A 35 17.47 14.13 2.51
C GLY A 35 17.44 12.85 1.68
N ASP A 36 16.60 12.88 0.66
CA ASP A 36 16.46 11.79 -0.29
C ASP A 36 17.77 11.46 -0.99
N HIS A 37 17.88 10.20 -1.40
CA HIS A 37 18.96 9.79 -2.27
C HIS A 37 18.97 10.64 -3.56
N PRO A 38 20.11 11.19 -4.02
CA PRO A 38 20.17 12.10 -5.18
C PRO A 38 19.64 11.53 -6.50
N ASN A 39 19.45 10.21 -6.58
CA ASN A 39 18.93 9.51 -7.77
C ASN A 39 17.52 8.93 -7.54
N ILE A 40 16.79 9.37 -6.51
CA ILE A 40 15.43 8.87 -6.23
C ILE A 40 14.48 9.12 -7.41
N SER A 41 14.66 10.21 -8.15
CA SER A 41 13.86 10.54 -9.33
C SER A 41 14.05 9.57 -10.51
N SER A 42 15.09 8.74 -10.49
CA SER A 42 15.31 7.67 -11.48
C SER A 42 14.87 6.29 -10.98
N SER A 43 14.16 6.24 -9.85
CA SER A 43 13.57 5.04 -9.28
C SER A 43 12.06 5.00 -9.53
N ASP A 44 11.44 3.90 -9.11
CA ASP A 44 10.00 3.73 -9.06
C ASP A 44 9.41 4.29 -7.76
N PHE A 45 10.22 4.92 -6.89
CA PHE A 45 9.75 5.53 -5.66
C PHE A 45 9.14 6.91 -5.86
N ASN A 46 8.13 7.19 -5.03
CA ASN A 46 7.56 8.50 -4.88
C ASN A 46 8.44 9.35 -3.97
N ALA A 47 9.17 10.30 -4.57
CA ALA A 47 10.08 11.21 -3.87
C ALA A 47 9.38 12.27 -3.01
N THR A 48 8.04 12.33 -3.00
CA THR A 48 7.28 13.14 -2.04
C THR A 48 6.64 12.30 -0.95
N LYS A 49 6.84 10.98 -0.98
CA LYS A 49 6.39 10.01 0.02
C LYS A 49 7.57 9.11 0.41
N SER A 50 8.63 9.76 0.87
CA SER A 50 9.90 9.15 1.23
C SER A 50 10.22 9.38 2.70
N ILE A 51 11.23 8.65 3.15
CA ILE A 51 12.02 9.06 4.29
C ILE A 51 13.12 9.98 3.76
N ASN A 52 13.20 11.21 4.25
CA ASN A 52 14.21 12.23 3.95
C ASN A 52 15.58 11.86 4.56
N ARG A 53 16.04 10.65 4.27
CA ARG A 53 17.28 10.06 4.74
C ARG A 53 17.62 8.89 3.84
N HIS A 54 18.90 8.78 3.50
CA HIS A 54 19.42 7.59 2.85
C HIS A 54 20.63 7.03 3.58
N TRP A 55 20.88 5.73 3.39
CA TRP A 55 21.93 4.99 4.06
C TRP A 55 22.95 4.50 3.05
N ILE A 56 24.20 4.45 3.45
CA ILE A 56 25.29 3.97 2.60
C ILE A 56 26.05 2.92 3.38
N MET A 57 26.01 1.70 2.87
CA MET A 57 26.66 0.55 3.45
C MET A 57 27.71 0.03 2.48
N SER A 58 28.89 -0.31 3.00
CA SER A 58 29.93 -1.00 2.23
C SER A 58 30.70 -1.95 3.12
N ALA A 59 31.31 -2.96 2.51
CA ALA A 59 32.18 -3.89 3.18
C ALA A 59 33.47 -4.09 2.36
N SER A 60 34.57 -4.35 3.05
CA SER A 60 35.87 -4.64 2.45
C SER A 60 36.53 -5.80 3.21
N GLY A 61 36.95 -6.83 2.48
CA GLY A 61 37.53 -8.06 3.05
C GLY A 61 36.52 -9.01 3.72
N LEU A 62 35.25 -8.59 3.89
CA LEU A 62 34.18 -9.43 4.38
C LEU A 62 33.46 -10.13 3.22
N SER A 63 33.26 -11.43 3.36
CA SER A 63 32.35 -12.20 2.50
C SER A 63 31.09 -12.52 3.29
N ILE A 64 29.99 -11.90 2.91
CA ILE A 64 28.65 -12.10 3.48
C ILE A 64 27.76 -12.60 2.36
N THR A 65 27.11 -13.74 2.58
CA THR A 65 26.20 -14.35 1.59
C THR A 65 24.81 -13.73 1.65
N THR A 66 24.34 -13.45 2.87
CA THR A 66 23.04 -12.83 3.11
C THR A 66 23.01 -12.12 4.46
N TYR A 67 22.29 -11.01 4.52
CA TYR A 67 21.99 -10.29 5.77
C TYR A 67 20.62 -9.61 5.68
N ASP A 68 20.01 -9.36 6.83
CA ASP A 68 18.86 -8.48 6.95
C ASP A 68 19.32 -7.13 7.51
N ALA A 69 18.68 -6.05 7.06
CA ALA A 69 18.94 -4.70 7.54
C ALA A 69 17.63 -4.01 7.92
N THR A 70 17.53 -3.53 9.16
CA THR A 70 16.42 -2.68 9.60
C THR A 70 16.90 -1.24 9.66
N PHE A 71 16.33 -0.39 8.81
CA PHE A 71 16.63 1.03 8.74
C PHE A 71 15.68 1.77 9.68
N HIS A 72 16.22 2.43 10.71
CA HIS A 72 15.46 3.28 11.60
C HIS A 72 15.61 4.74 11.20
N PHE A 73 14.55 5.51 11.35
CA PHE A 73 14.50 6.92 10.99
C PHE A 73 13.64 7.70 11.99
N ALA A 74 13.87 8.99 12.08
CA ALA A 74 13.15 9.84 13.01
C ALA A 74 11.86 10.37 12.37
N ASN A 75 10.87 10.75 13.20
CA ASN A 75 9.58 11.24 12.69
C ASN A 75 9.71 12.49 11.79
N ASN A 76 10.75 13.30 12.00
CA ASN A 76 11.04 14.47 11.16
C ASN A 76 11.64 14.11 9.80
N ASP A 77 12.13 12.88 9.62
CA ASP A 77 12.55 12.40 8.30
C ASP A 77 11.35 11.99 7.44
N ILE A 78 10.18 11.71 8.02
CA ILE A 78 9.02 11.18 7.30
C ILE A 78 8.33 12.30 6.52
N ASP A 79 8.23 12.15 5.19
CA ASP A 79 7.44 13.06 4.36
C ASP A 79 5.96 13.06 4.75
N VAL A 80 5.30 14.20 4.53
CA VAL A 80 3.87 14.34 4.78
C VAL A 80 3.08 13.39 3.88
N GLY A 81 2.17 12.62 4.47
CA GLY A 81 1.30 11.70 3.73
C GLY A 81 1.91 10.33 3.45
N VAL A 82 3.08 10.02 4.03
CA VAL A 82 3.64 8.67 4.02
C VAL A 82 2.77 7.70 4.80
N ASN A 83 2.43 6.58 4.16
CA ASN A 83 1.85 5.40 4.77
C ASN A 83 2.96 4.43 5.18
N ALA A 84 3.19 4.30 6.49
CA ALA A 84 4.24 3.43 7.03
C ALA A 84 4.10 1.95 6.64
N ASN A 85 2.91 1.48 6.28
CA ASN A 85 2.69 0.11 5.81
C ASN A 85 3.12 -0.09 4.35
N ALA A 86 3.20 0.99 3.57
CA ALA A 86 3.54 1.01 2.16
C ALA A 86 5.04 1.27 1.88
N LEU A 87 5.85 1.46 2.92
CA LEU A 87 7.27 1.75 2.77
C LEU A 87 8.04 0.56 2.19
N ASN A 88 8.96 0.82 1.28
CA ASN A 88 9.81 -0.19 0.66
C ASN A 88 11.26 0.24 0.70
N VAL A 89 12.18 -0.72 0.60
CA VAL A 89 13.61 -0.44 0.58
C VAL A 89 14.17 -0.66 -0.82
N GLY A 90 14.75 0.39 -1.39
CA GLY A 90 15.45 0.35 -2.67
C GLY A 90 16.94 0.45 -2.45
N ARG A 91 17.71 -0.36 -3.16
CA ARG A 91 19.17 -0.31 -3.21
C ARG A 91 19.64 0.29 -4.52
N PHE A 92 20.42 1.35 -4.46
CA PHE A 92 21.12 1.94 -5.59
C PHE A 92 22.60 1.51 -5.62
N ALA A 93 23.03 0.93 -6.73
CA ALA A 93 24.44 0.62 -6.99
C ALA A 93 24.70 0.47 -8.49
N GLY A 94 25.87 0.93 -8.94
CA GLY A 94 26.25 0.81 -10.36
C GLY A 94 25.35 1.59 -11.32
N GLY A 95 24.63 2.60 -10.83
CA GLY A 95 23.71 3.41 -11.65
C GLY A 95 22.27 2.90 -11.72
N SER A 96 21.95 1.78 -11.05
CA SER A 96 20.62 1.17 -11.11
C SER A 96 20.02 0.95 -9.72
N TRP A 97 18.68 1.01 -9.67
CA TRP A 97 17.89 0.63 -8.51
C TRP A 97 17.55 -0.86 -8.53
N THR A 98 17.51 -1.46 -7.34
CA THR A 98 16.99 -2.80 -7.10
C THR A 98 16.13 -2.74 -5.86
N TYR A 99 14.87 -3.16 -5.96
CA TYR A 99 13.94 -3.16 -4.82
C TYR A 99 14.05 -4.47 -4.07
N LEU A 100 14.12 -4.36 -2.75
CA LEU A 100 14.39 -5.47 -1.86
C LEU A 100 13.08 -6.03 -1.32
N THR A 101 13.11 -7.29 -0.89
CA THR A 101 12.03 -7.86 -0.11
C THR A 101 11.95 -7.10 1.22
N THR A 102 10.84 -6.39 1.43
CA THR A 102 10.58 -5.69 2.67
C THR A 102 10.06 -6.67 3.72
N GLY A 103 10.69 -6.67 4.89
CA GLY A 103 10.27 -7.43 6.06
C GLY A 103 9.34 -6.62 6.96
N VAL A 104 9.62 -6.64 8.27
CA VAL A 104 8.82 -5.90 9.25
C VAL A 104 8.90 -4.40 9.03
N ARG A 105 7.75 -3.73 9.15
CA ARG A 105 7.61 -2.27 9.16
C ARG A 105 7.10 -1.79 10.51
N THR A 106 7.58 -0.64 10.93
CA THR A 106 6.98 0.14 12.01
C THR A 106 6.81 1.58 11.53
N THR A 107 6.22 2.44 12.36
CA THR A 107 6.10 3.87 12.02
C THR A 107 7.43 4.57 11.84
N THR A 108 8.53 4.02 12.38
CA THR A 108 9.87 4.65 12.36
C THR A 108 10.97 3.69 11.89
N SER A 109 10.60 2.56 11.28
CA SER A 109 11.58 1.63 10.73
C SER A 109 11.03 0.77 9.61
N THR A 110 11.92 0.37 8.71
CA THR A 110 11.59 -0.56 7.62
C THR A 110 12.73 -1.56 7.46
N GLN A 111 12.41 -2.84 7.48
CA GLN A 111 13.37 -3.91 7.30
C GLN A 111 13.46 -4.33 5.84
N ALA A 112 14.66 -4.56 5.34
CA ALA A 112 14.91 -5.31 4.13
C ALA A 112 15.55 -6.66 4.51
N VAL A 113 15.08 -7.74 3.89
CA VAL A 113 15.50 -9.11 4.22
C VAL A 113 16.25 -9.78 3.06
N ALA A 114 17.13 -10.72 3.42
CA ALA A 114 17.91 -11.53 2.49
C ALA A 114 18.77 -10.76 1.48
N LEU A 115 19.40 -9.66 1.91
CA LEU A 115 20.28 -8.84 1.08
C LEU A 115 21.58 -9.60 0.78
N GLY A 116 21.91 -9.76 -0.50
CA GLY A 116 23.19 -10.32 -0.93
C GLY A 116 24.27 -9.28 -1.21
N ASN A 117 23.95 -7.98 -1.23
CA ASN A 117 24.87 -6.93 -1.68
C ASN A 117 24.73 -5.65 -0.86
N PHE A 118 25.83 -4.90 -0.77
CA PHE A 118 25.90 -3.57 -0.14
C PHE A 118 25.72 -2.44 -1.16
N GLY A 119 25.32 -1.25 -0.74
CA GLY A 119 25.05 -0.14 -1.65
C GLY A 119 24.54 1.10 -0.92
N GLN A 120 23.85 1.96 -1.66
CA GLN A 120 23.10 3.08 -1.11
C GLN A 120 21.62 2.68 -1.01
N PHE A 121 20.93 3.08 0.04
CA PHE A 121 19.58 2.63 0.33
C PHE A 121 18.65 3.82 0.58
N GLN A 122 17.47 3.76 -0.01
CA GLN A 122 16.38 4.69 0.20
C GLN A 122 15.17 3.92 0.72
N VAL A 123 14.43 4.53 1.65
CA VAL A 123 13.13 4.04 2.11
C VAL A 123 12.06 4.98 1.60
N ALA A 124 11.07 4.47 0.87
CA ALA A 124 9.98 5.26 0.29
C ALA A 124 8.81 4.38 -0.15
N GLU A 125 7.66 5.00 -0.39
CA GLU A 125 6.56 4.37 -1.14
C GLU A 125 6.90 4.28 -2.63
N PHE A 126 6.29 3.32 -3.34
CA PHE A 126 6.33 3.31 -4.80
C PHE A 126 5.42 4.41 -5.38
N ASN A 127 5.72 4.85 -6.59
CA ASN A 127 4.81 5.64 -7.42
C ASN A 127 3.66 4.75 -7.92
N THR A 128 2.73 4.44 -7.02
CA THR A 128 1.47 3.80 -7.39
C THR A 128 0.43 4.86 -7.71
N PRO A 129 -0.43 4.68 -8.73
CA PRO A 129 -1.61 5.52 -8.89
C PRO A 129 -2.46 5.51 -7.62
N ASP A 130 -3.23 6.58 -7.39
CA ASP A 130 -4.16 6.62 -6.27
C ASP A 130 -5.17 5.47 -6.36
N LEU A 131 -5.57 4.94 -5.20
CA LEU A 131 -6.63 3.93 -5.13
C LEU A 131 -7.95 4.58 -5.53
N ILE A 132 -8.69 3.92 -6.42
CA ILE A 132 -9.99 4.37 -6.90
C ILE A 132 -11.01 3.23 -6.71
N ALA A 133 -12.08 3.52 -5.99
CA ALA A 133 -13.29 2.72 -5.92
C ALA A 133 -14.28 3.14 -7.02
N ASP A 134 -14.96 2.17 -7.62
CA ASP A 134 -16.02 2.39 -8.61
C ASP A 134 -17.20 1.47 -8.27
N ALA A 135 -18.27 2.04 -7.74
CA ALA A 135 -19.51 1.34 -7.40
C ALA A 135 -20.38 1.05 -8.63
N GLY A 136 -19.99 1.57 -9.80
CA GLY A 136 -20.71 1.47 -11.05
C GLY A 136 -21.86 2.47 -11.16
N VAL A 137 -22.47 2.54 -12.35
CA VAL A 137 -23.61 3.45 -12.60
C VAL A 137 -24.87 3.03 -11.86
N ASP A 138 -25.68 4.01 -11.47
CA ASP A 138 -27.02 3.82 -10.90
C ASP A 138 -27.87 2.83 -11.70
N LYS A 139 -28.69 2.06 -10.98
CA LYS A 139 -29.52 0.98 -11.55
C LYS A 139 -30.99 1.21 -11.22
N THR A 140 -31.85 0.60 -12.02
CA THR A 140 -33.30 0.53 -11.75
C THR A 140 -33.75 -0.92 -11.89
N ILE A 141 -34.49 -1.40 -10.89
CA ILE A 141 -35.07 -2.73 -10.84
C ILE A 141 -36.58 -2.65 -10.57
N CYS A 142 -37.32 -3.69 -10.95
CA CYS A 142 -38.69 -3.87 -10.49
C CYS A 142 -38.69 -4.45 -9.07
N SER A 143 -39.76 -4.19 -8.30
CA SER A 143 -39.97 -4.85 -7.00
C SER A 143 -39.79 -6.37 -7.08
N GLY A 144 -38.90 -6.91 -6.25
CA GLY A 144 -38.56 -8.34 -6.20
C GLY A 144 -37.52 -8.83 -7.21
N ALA A 145 -36.99 -7.95 -8.07
CA ALA A 145 -35.88 -8.26 -8.96
C ALA A 145 -34.52 -8.01 -8.27
N SER A 146 -33.43 -8.35 -8.97
CA SER A 146 -32.06 -8.11 -8.52
C SER A 146 -31.17 -7.60 -9.66
N THR A 147 -30.02 -7.03 -9.31
CA THR A 147 -29.00 -6.53 -10.24
C THR A 147 -27.60 -6.69 -9.65
N VAL A 148 -26.56 -6.76 -10.48
CA VAL A 148 -25.16 -6.74 -10.01
C VAL A 148 -24.70 -5.28 -9.92
N ILE A 149 -24.09 -4.93 -8.79
CA ILE A 149 -23.48 -3.61 -8.54
C ILE A 149 -21.93 -3.70 -8.54
N GLY A 150 -21.25 -2.56 -8.56
CA GLY A 150 -19.80 -2.45 -8.75
C GLY A 150 -19.41 -2.17 -10.21
N GLY A 151 -18.30 -1.46 -10.38
CA GLY A 151 -17.68 -1.15 -11.67
C GLY A 151 -16.99 -2.34 -12.33
N ALA A 152 -16.35 -2.09 -13.48
CA ALA A 152 -15.61 -3.11 -14.24
C ALA A 152 -14.21 -2.56 -14.61
N PRO A 153 -13.26 -2.52 -13.67
CA PRO A 153 -13.28 -3.13 -12.32
C PRO A 153 -13.84 -2.22 -11.22
N THR A 154 -14.28 -2.80 -10.09
CA THR A 154 -14.69 -2.06 -8.88
C THR A 154 -13.53 -1.35 -8.17
N ALA A 155 -12.29 -1.84 -8.36
CA ALA A 155 -11.08 -1.25 -7.79
C ALA A 155 -10.02 -1.07 -8.88
N SER A 156 -9.37 0.09 -8.88
CA SER A 156 -8.21 0.36 -9.74
C SER A 156 -7.20 1.26 -9.02
N GLY A 157 -5.98 1.36 -9.55
CA GLY A 157 -4.88 2.06 -8.87
C GLY A 157 -4.47 1.37 -7.56
N GLY A 158 -3.80 2.07 -6.65
CA GLY A 158 -3.32 1.49 -5.39
C GLY A 158 -2.44 0.23 -5.58
N THR A 159 -2.44 -0.65 -4.58
CA THR A 159 -1.67 -1.91 -4.59
C THR A 159 -2.55 -3.13 -4.37
N SER A 160 -2.58 -4.07 -5.33
CA SER A 160 -3.30 -5.34 -5.18
C SER A 160 -2.64 -6.28 -4.16
N PRO A 161 -3.39 -7.20 -3.49
CA PRO A 161 -4.82 -7.46 -3.65
C PRO A 161 -5.72 -6.39 -3.01
N TYR A 162 -6.97 -6.31 -3.49
CA TYR A 162 -8.00 -5.43 -2.92
C TYR A 162 -9.00 -6.23 -2.09
N THR A 163 -9.54 -5.58 -1.07
CA THR A 163 -10.69 -6.06 -0.27
C THR A 163 -11.85 -5.07 -0.41
N TYR A 164 -13.07 -5.58 -0.27
CA TYR A 164 -14.30 -4.82 -0.51
C TYR A 164 -15.21 -4.93 0.71
N SER A 165 -15.93 -3.86 1.01
CA SER A 165 -17.01 -3.85 2.00
C SER A 165 -18.14 -2.94 1.51
N TRP A 166 -19.32 -3.53 1.32
CA TRP A 166 -20.51 -2.82 0.89
C TRP A 166 -21.46 -2.54 2.05
N THR A 167 -22.03 -1.34 2.10
CA THR A 167 -23.06 -0.97 3.07
C THR A 167 -24.22 -0.21 2.38
N PRO A 168 -25.48 -0.36 2.83
CA PRO A 168 -25.95 -1.34 3.80
C PRO A 168 -25.82 -2.79 3.27
N ILE A 169 -25.78 -3.77 4.17
CA ILE A 169 -25.70 -5.20 3.78
C ILE A 169 -27.06 -5.75 3.31
N ASP A 170 -28.16 -5.06 3.66
CA ASP A 170 -29.51 -5.53 3.39
C ASP A 170 -29.76 -5.64 1.88
N GLY A 171 -30.20 -6.81 1.45
CA GLY A 171 -30.48 -7.12 0.05
C GLY A 171 -29.24 -7.48 -0.78
N LEU A 172 -28.03 -7.53 -0.20
CA LEU A 172 -26.84 -8.05 -0.89
C LEU A 172 -26.69 -9.57 -0.66
N ASP A 173 -26.16 -10.28 -1.65
CA ASP A 173 -25.80 -11.70 -1.52
C ASP A 173 -24.54 -11.91 -0.67
N ASP A 174 -23.50 -11.10 -0.89
CA ASP A 174 -22.28 -11.04 -0.10
C ASP A 174 -21.65 -9.64 -0.17
N ALA A 175 -21.66 -8.92 0.95
CA ALA A 175 -21.15 -7.55 1.04
C ALA A 175 -19.61 -7.41 0.86
N ASN A 176 -18.87 -8.51 0.71
CA ASN A 176 -17.41 -8.49 0.57
C ASN A 176 -16.92 -8.81 -0.85
N LEU A 177 -17.82 -9.02 -1.81
CA LEU A 177 -17.47 -9.22 -3.21
C LEU A 177 -17.17 -7.89 -3.91
N ALA A 178 -16.31 -7.94 -4.93
CA ALA A 178 -16.09 -6.78 -5.82
C ALA A 178 -17.39 -6.37 -6.51
N ASN A 179 -18.20 -7.36 -6.93
CA ASN A 179 -19.46 -7.14 -7.64
C ASN A 179 -20.58 -8.01 -7.05
N PRO A 180 -21.23 -7.60 -5.94
CA PRO A 180 -22.32 -8.35 -5.35
C PRO A 180 -23.62 -8.22 -6.13
N THR A 181 -24.54 -9.15 -5.91
CA THR A 181 -25.92 -9.08 -6.38
C THR A 181 -26.78 -8.34 -5.35
N ALA A 182 -27.34 -7.20 -5.75
CA ALA A 182 -28.27 -6.40 -4.96
C ALA A 182 -29.73 -6.69 -5.29
N SER A 183 -30.55 -6.86 -4.27
CA SER A 183 -31.99 -7.15 -4.30
C SER A 183 -32.78 -6.36 -3.24
N PRO A 184 -32.61 -5.02 -3.14
CA PRO A 184 -33.29 -4.23 -2.12
C PRO A 184 -34.82 -4.20 -2.34
N THR A 185 -35.58 -4.04 -1.25
CA THR A 185 -37.05 -3.95 -1.27
C THR A 185 -37.58 -2.53 -1.49
N SER A 186 -36.74 -1.52 -1.28
CA SER A 186 -36.98 -0.10 -1.54
C SER A 186 -35.76 0.50 -2.24
N THR A 187 -35.88 1.70 -2.83
CA THR A 187 -34.69 2.40 -3.36
C THR A 187 -33.62 2.53 -2.28
N THR A 188 -32.41 2.04 -2.58
CA THR A 188 -31.28 1.97 -1.64
C THR A 188 -30.02 2.48 -2.32
N THR A 189 -29.28 3.33 -1.62
CA THR A 189 -27.90 3.70 -1.98
C THR A 189 -26.96 2.70 -1.31
N TYR A 190 -26.13 2.04 -2.10
CA TYR A 190 -25.05 1.18 -1.62
C TYR A 190 -23.72 1.90 -1.78
N THR A 191 -22.90 1.90 -0.74
CA THR A 191 -21.55 2.45 -0.71
C THR A 191 -20.56 1.28 -0.67
N VAL A 192 -19.59 1.25 -1.58
CA VAL A 192 -18.44 0.35 -1.52
C VAL A 192 -17.28 1.06 -0.85
N THR A 193 -16.61 0.38 0.07
CA THR A 193 -15.27 0.73 0.54
C THR A 193 -14.28 -0.28 -0.03
N VAL A 194 -13.32 0.20 -0.82
CA VAL A 194 -12.20 -0.60 -1.32
C VAL A 194 -10.99 -0.34 -0.42
N THR A 195 -10.31 -1.40 0.00
CA THR A 195 -9.01 -1.30 0.71
C THR A 195 -7.94 -2.07 -0.07
N ASP A 196 -6.80 -1.44 -0.32
CA ASP A 196 -5.66 -2.05 -1.01
C ASP A 196 -4.70 -2.77 -0.03
N ASP A 197 -3.67 -3.45 -0.54
CA ASP A 197 -2.71 -4.22 0.27
C ASP A 197 -1.86 -3.33 1.21
N ASN A 198 -1.80 -2.03 0.91
CA ASN A 198 -1.12 -1.03 1.72
C ASN A 198 -2.04 -0.40 2.78
N ASN A 199 -3.29 -0.86 2.92
CA ASN A 199 -4.33 -0.27 3.77
C ASN A 199 -4.78 1.14 3.37
N ASN A 200 -4.55 1.56 2.12
CA ASN A 200 -5.22 2.74 1.58
C ASN A 200 -6.69 2.40 1.32
N THR A 201 -7.58 3.36 1.53
CA THR A 201 -9.03 3.15 1.33
C THR A 201 -9.61 4.22 0.42
N ASP A 202 -10.53 3.81 -0.45
CA ASP A 202 -11.38 4.72 -1.22
C ASP A 202 -12.84 4.23 -1.21
N ILE A 203 -13.78 5.14 -1.42
CA ILE A 203 -15.21 4.85 -1.38
C ILE A 203 -15.93 5.37 -2.62
N ASP A 204 -16.98 4.66 -3.04
CA ASP A 204 -17.90 5.13 -4.08
C ASP A 204 -19.33 4.63 -3.81
N GLU A 205 -20.32 5.28 -4.43
CA GLU A 205 -21.74 5.00 -4.20
C GLU A 205 -22.49 4.64 -5.50
N VAL A 206 -23.47 3.76 -5.37
CA VAL A 206 -24.42 3.42 -6.44
C VAL A 206 -25.84 3.38 -5.90
N VAL A 207 -26.77 4.01 -6.61
CA VAL A 207 -28.19 3.99 -6.26
C VAL A 207 -28.91 2.87 -7.02
N VAL A 208 -29.58 1.99 -6.30
CA VAL A 208 -30.49 0.98 -6.87
C VAL A 208 -31.93 1.42 -6.62
N THR A 209 -32.58 1.94 -7.67
CA THR A 209 -33.98 2.39 -7.63
C THR A 209 -34.95 1.22 -7.78
N VAL A 210 -35.93 1.08 -6.88
CA VAL A 210 -36.95 0.03 -6.93
C VAL A 210 -38.29 0.60 -7.39
N ASN A 211 -38.73 0.17 -8.57
CA ASN A 211 -40.05 0.54 -9.08
C ASN A 211 -41.15 -0.34 -8.46
N ALA A 212 -42.15 0.30 -7.88
CA ALA A 212 -43.33 -0.37 -7.35
C ALA A 212 -44.09 -1.15 -8.43
N THR A 213 -44.76 -2.23 -8.03
CA THR A 213 -45.67 -2.94 -8.93
C THR A 213 -46.84 -2.03 -9.30
N PRO A 214 -47.22 -1.95 -10.59
CA PRO A 214 -48.41 -1.20 -10.99
C PRO A 214 -49.66 -1.80 -10.33
N VAL A 215 -50.54 -0.95 -9.80
CA VAL A 215 -51.85 -1.38 -9.31
C VAL A 215 -52.81 -1.39 -10.50
N ALA A 216 -53.22 -2.58 -10.95
CA ALA A 216 -54.28 -2.71 -11.95
C ALA A 216 -55.65 -2.50 -11.29
N ASN A 217 -56.42 -1.53 -11.78
CA ASN A 217 -57.81 -1.28 -11.38
C ASN A 217 -58.72 -1.44 -12.60
N ALA A 218 -59.57 -2.47 -12.60
CA ALA A 218 -60.48 -2.76 -13.71
C ALA A 218 -61.75 -1.89 -13.72
N GLY A 219 -61.90 -0.97 -12.76
CA GLY A 219 -63.12 -0.20 -12.57
C GLY A 219 -64.20 -0.96 -11.80
N ALA A 220 -65.31 -0.29 -11.51
CA ALA A 220 -66.48 -0.92 -10.90
C ALA A 220 -67.27 -1.71 -11.97
N ASP A 221 -67.90 -2.81 -11.56
CA ASP A 221 -68.83 -3.57 -12.38
C ASP A 221 -70.11 -2.74 -12.68
N LEU A 222 -70.71 -2.92 -13.86
CA LEU A 222 -71.85 -2.15 -14.39
C LEU A 222 -73.13 -2.99 -14.46
#